data_AF-A0AAN7EVR2-F1
#
_entry.id   AF-A0AAN7EVR2-F1
#
_cell.length_a   1.000
_cell.length_b   1.000
_cell.length_c   1.000
_cell.angle_alpha   90.00
_cell.angle_beta   90.00
_cell.angle_gamma   90.00
#
_symmetry.space_group_name_H-M   'P 1'
#
loop_
_entity.id
_entity.type
_entity.pdbx_description
1 polymer ?
#
loop_
_entity_poly.entity_id
_entity_poly.type
_entity_poly.pdbx_seq_one_letter_code
_entity_poly.pdbx_strand_id
1 'polypeptide(L)'
;MTNTFYDISSDATSSADNTLEQVGSYCVSAECAPTLLAIIEKYGDIARNCRLESPKMINYLVEKVCTAVHDLQELPFSKLKKHHLTSVNDVIVLADAAKLDVEWLRDHHDEIREIIVDNIPYYKDLKSDLANSTELLKSTKTSLDNKKLERLKLQAELRMLDCEIENEECQLQHITKTMEELKEEKRKVQSKLQQYHCRSAGHGLLKK
;
A
#
# COMPACT_ATOMS: atom_id res chain seq x y z
N MET A 1 -2.47 -38.85 80.61
CA MET A 1 -2.85 -37.46 80.90
C MET A 1 -1.55 -36.67 80.98
N THR A 2 -1.20 -35.73 80.10
CA THR A 2 -1.92 -35.01 79.05
C THR A 2 -0.92 -34.59 77.97
N ASN A 3 -1.37 -34.71 76.72
CA ASN A 3 -0.70 -34.35 75.48
C ASN A 3 -0.56 -32.82 75.30
N THR A 4 0.49 -32.45 74.55
CA THR A 4 0.57 -31.36 73.56
C THR A 4 0.12 -29.95 73.95
N PHE A 5 1.06 -29.01 73.87
CA PHE A 5 0.80 -27.74 73.20
C PHE A 5 1.99 -27.42 72.29
N TYR A 6 1.72 -27.43 70.99
CA TYR A 6 2.65 -27.01 69.94
C TYR A 6 2.77 -25.49 70.01
N ASP A 7 4.00 -25.00 70.17
CA ASP A 7 4.33 -23.58 70.02
C ASP A 7 4.52 -23.31 68.53
N ILE A 8 3.42 -22.96 67.85
CA ILE A 8 3.46 -22.46 66.47
C ILE A 8 3.86 -20.99 66.56
N SER A 9 5.16 -20.73 66.50
CA SER A 9 5.67 -19.41 66.13
C SER A 9 5.44 -19.21 64.63
N SER A 10 4.24 -18.75 64.32
CA SER A 10 3.88 -18.17 63.03
C SER A 10 4.03 -16.67 63.15
N ASP A 11 5.18 -16.14 62.77
CA ASP A 11 5.19 -14.83 62.11
C ASP A 11 6.37 -14.72 61.14
N ALA A 12 6.17 -15.27 59.95
CA ALA A 12 6.91 -14.88 58.76
C ALA A 12 5.94 -14.10 57.87
N THR A 13 5.52 -12.92 58.34
CA THR A 13 5.01 -11.87 57.47
C THR A 13 5.77 -10.57 57.74
N SER A 14 6.83 -10.36 56.97
CA SER A 14 7.42 -9.03 56.77
C SER A 14 8.04 -9.05 55.39
N SER A 15 7.19 -8.72 54.41
CA SER A 15 7.25 -7.46 53.69
C SER A 15 8.33 -7.55 52.62
N ALA A 16 7.90 -7.64 51.36
CA ALA A 16 8.70 -7.11 50.28
C ALA A 16 9.21 -5.75 50.74
N ASP A 17 10.52 -5.62 50.83
CA ASP A 17 11.17 -4.40 51.29
C ASP A 17 10.89 -3.36 50.21
N ASN A 18 9.77 -2.65 50.34
CA ASN A 18 9.48 -1.46 49.57
C ASN A 18 10.37 -0.37 50.15
N THR A 19 11.67 -0.50 49.91
CA THR A 19 12.67 0.42 50.44
C THR A 19 12.41 1.76 49.76
N LEU A 20 11.89 2.71 50.54
CA LEU A 20 11.72 4.08 50.10
C LEU A 20 13.09 4.76 50.13
N GLU A 21 13.43 5.40 49.02
CA GLU A 21 14.67 6.15 48.85
C GLU A 21 14.39 7.65 48.80
N GLN A 22 15.29 8.41 49.41
CA GLN A 22 15.23 9.87 49.45
C GLN A 22 16.06 10.45 48.29
N VAL A 23 15.40 11.10 47.34
CA VAL A 23 16.03 11.83 46.23
C VAL A 23 15.66 13.30 46.35
N GLY A 24 16.62 14.12 46.81
CA GLY A 24 16.36 15.52 47.12
C GLY A 24 15.33 15.67 48.25
N SER A 25 14.24 16.38 48.00
CA SER A 25 13.12 16.54 48.94
C SER A 25 12.05 15.44 48.84
N TYR A 26 12.18 14.51 47.87
CA TYR A 26 11.17 13.50 47.57
C TYR A 26 11.55 12.14 48.12
N CYS A 27 10.53 11.39 48.57
CA CYS A 27 10.66 10.03 49.07
C CYS A 27 9.85 9.13 48.13
N VAL A 28 10.54 8.28 47.35
CA VAL A 28 9.99 7.44 46.27
C VAL A 28 10.47 6.00 46.41
N SER A 29 9.86 5.03 45.72
CA SER A 29 10.40 3.66 45.68
C SER A 29 11.82 3.61 45.10
N ALA A 30 12.62 2.63 45.56
CA ALA A 30 13.96 2.37 45.04
C ALA A 30 13.99 2.18 43.51
N GLU A 31 12.95 1.60 42.91
CA GLU A 31 12.82 1.44 41.45
C GLU A 31 12.71 2.79 40.72
N CYS A 32 12.05 3.78 41.33
CA CYS A 32 11.86 5.10 40.74
C CYS A 32 12.99 6.07 41.03
N ALA A 33 13.80 5.83 42.07
CA ALA A 33 14.86 6.75 42.50
C ALA A 33 15.91 7.07 41.41
N PRO A 34 16.43 6.10 40.63
CA PRO A 34 17.35 6.40 39.52
C PRO A 34 16.70 7.29 38.45
N THR A 35 15.45 7.00 38.09
CA THR A 35 14.70 7.77 37.08
C THR A 35 14.43 9.20 37.57
N LEU A 36 14.05 9.37 38.83
CA LEU A 36 13.83 10.69 39.42
C LEU A 36 15.10 11.53 39.44
N LEU A 37 16.23 10.92 39.81
CA LEU A 37 17.53 11.59 39.79
C LEU A 37 17.88 12.05 38.37
N ALA A 38 17.74 11.19 37.37
CA ALA A 38 17.99 11.54 35.97
C ALA A 38 17.05 12.65 35.45
N ILE A 39 15.78 12.66 35.87
CA ILE A 39 14.83 13.73 35.53
C ILE A 39 15.28 15.05 36.15
N ILE A 40 15.65 15.07 37.44
CA ILE A 40 16.09 16.27 38.13
C ILE A 40 17.37 16.83 37.52
N GLU A 41 18.33 15.96 37.17
CA GLU A 41 19.57 16.37 36.51
C GLU A 41 19.33 17.01 35.14
N LYS A 42 18.34 16.52 34.39
CA LYS A 42 18.08 16.96 33.01
C LYS A 42 17.12 18.15 32.91
N TYR A 43 16.05 18.14 33.71
CA TYR A 43 14.93 19.08 33.60
C TYR A 43 14.75 19.94 34.86
N GLY A 44 15.51 19.67 35.92
CA GLY A 44 15.37 20.33 37.21
C GLY A 44 14.24 19.73 38.06
N ASP A 45 13.94 20.39 39.17
CA ASP A 45 12.87 19.97 40.07
C ASP A 45 11.49 20.20 39.45
N ILE A 46 10.91 19.12 38.92
CA ILE A 46 9.61 19.12 38.23
C ILE A 46 8.43 19.49 39.15
N ALA A 47 8.57 19.38 40.47
CA ALA A 47 7.50 19.70 41.41
C ALA A 47 7.72 21.05 42.13
N ARG A 48 8.71 21.85 41.71
CA ARG A 48 9.01 23.18 42.27
C ARG A 48 7.80 24.12 42.31
N ASN A 49 6.92 24.06 41.31
CA ASN A 49 5.73 24.91 41.19
C ASN A 49 4.42 24.15 41.50
N CYS A 50 4.52 22.96 42.09
CA CYS A 50 3.39 22.09 42.38
C CYS A 50 2.39 22.78 43.32
N ARG A 51 1.09 22.64 43.03
CA ARG A 51 0.00 23.20 43.84
C ARG A 51 -0.44 22.32 45.00
N LEU A 52 0.04 21.07 45.04
CA LEU A 52 -0.30 20.15 46.11
C LEU A 52 0.46 20.53 47.38
N GLU A 53 -0.25 20.62 48.50
CA GLU A 53 0.35 20.98 49.79
C GLU A 53 0.82 19.74 50.60
N SER A 54 0.25 18.57 50.30
CA SER A 54 0.55 17.32 51.01
C SER A 54 1.83 16.68 50.45
N PRO A 55 2.92 16.55 51.24
CA PRO A 55 4.15 15.90 50.78
C PRO A 55 3.93 14.47 50.29
N LYS A 56 2.98 13.75 50.90
CA LYS A 56 2.60 12.40 50.47
C LYS A 56 2.01 12.39 49.05
N MET A 57 1.17 13.38 48.73
CA MET A 57 0.56 13.49 47.40
C MET A 57 1.57 13.96 46.35
N ILE A 58 2.49 14.85 46.72
CA ILE A 58 3.58 15.29 45.83
C ILE A 58 4.47 14.09 45.49
N ASN A 59 4.94 13.35 46.50
CA ASN A 59 5.77 12.16 46.30
C ASN A 59 5.06 11.11 45.43
N TYR A 60 3.79 10.83 45.70
CA TYR A 60 2.98 9.91 44.88
C TYR A 60 2.94 10.33 43.41
N LEU A 61 2.69 11.61 43.13
CA LEU A 61 2.56 12.09 41.76
C LEU A 61 3.92 12.11 41.03
N VAL A 62 4.99 12.52 41.72
CA VAL A 62 6.36 12.44 41.20
C VAL A 62 6.73 10.98 40.88
N GLU A 63 6.37 10.05 41.76
CA GLU A 63 6.59 8.62 41.53
C GLU A 63 5.81 8.11 40.30
N LYS A 64 4.56 8.55 40.10
CA LYS A 64 3.80 8.20 38.88
C LYS A 64 4.44 8.74 37.61
N VAL A 65 5.00 9.94 37.64
CA VAL A 65 5.77 10.48 36.50
C VAL A 65 7.01 9.62 36.25
N CYS A 66 7.73 9.23 37.30
CA CYS A 66 8.91 8.35 37.17
C CYS A 66 8.53 6.98 36.60
N THR A 67 7.43 6.37 37.06
CA THR A 67 6.93 5.11 36.50
C THR A 67 6.59 5.26 35.02
N ALA A 68 5.88 6.33 34.63
CA ALA A 68 5.53 6.56 33.23
C ALA A 68 6.76 6.71 32.32
N VAL A 69 7.80 7.39 32.80
CA VAL A 69 9.08 7.55 32.09
C VAL A 69 9.81 6.21 31.99
N HIS A 70 9.86 5.46 33.08
CA HIS A 70 10.49 4.15 33.11
C HIS A 70 9.77 3.17 32.18
N ASP A 71 8.44 3.13 32.20
CA ASP A 71 7.63 2.29 31.31
C ASP A 71 7.92 2.60 29.84
N LEU A 72 8.04 3.88 29.47
CA LEU A 72 8.40 4.28 28.11
C LEU A 72 9.82 3.88 27.71
N GLN A 73 10.76 3.86 28.66
CA GLN A 73 12.17 3.52 28.42
C GLN A 73 12.38 2.00 28.31
N GLU A 74 11.73 1.22 29.16
CA GLU A 74 11.87 -0.24 29.20
C GLU A 74 11.08 -0.94 28.10
N LEU A 75 9.93 -0.39 27.71
CA LEU A 75 9.12 -0.98 26.63
C LEU A 75 9.81 -0.77 25.27
N PRO A 76 10.19 -1.85 24.58
CA PRO A 76 10.72 -1.73 23.23
C PRO A 76 9.70 -1.03 22.33
N PHE A 77 10.16 -0.13 21.47
CA PHE A 77 9.30 0.62 20.57
C PHE A 77 8.34 -0.27 19.76
N SER A 78 8.79 -1.47 19.36
CA SER A 78 7.99 -2.47 18.63
C SER A 78 6.83 -3.07 19.43
N LYS A 79 6.85 -2.94 20.77
CA LYS A 79 5.82 -3.44 21.69
C LYS A 79 4.91 -2.32 22.20
N LEU A 80 5.23 -1.06 21.93
CA LEU A 80 4.37 0.06 22.30
C LEU A 80 3.03 -0.04 21.54
N LYS A 81 1.96 0.29 22.26
CA LYS A 81 0.58 0.15 21.82
C LYS A 81 -0.20 1.34 22.36
N LYS A 82 -1.34 1.63 21.72
CA LYS A 82 -2.20 2.76 22.07
C LYS A 82 -2.52 2.85 23.57
N HIS A 83 -2.81 1.73 24.24
CA HIS A 83 -3.16 1.73 25.66
C HIS A 83 -1.98 2.09 26.58
N HIS A 84 -0.74 1.78 26.22
CA HIS A 84 0.44 2.22 26.97
C HIS A 84 0.54 3.76 26.92
N LEU A 85 0.34 4.34 25.73
CA LEU A 85 0.34 5.80 25.55
C LEU A 85 -0.82 6.47 26.29
N THR A 86 -2.02 5.86 26.29
CA THR A 86 -3.15 6.35 27.09
C THR A 86 -2.81 6.42 28.57
N SER A 87 -2.19 5.38 29.13
CA SER A 87 -1.77 5.36 30.54
C SER A 87 -0.77 6.47 30.86
N VAL A 88 0.21 6.71 29.98
CA VAL A 88 1.18 7.81 30.15
C VAL A 88 0.48 9.17 30.06
N ASN A 89 -0.42 9.35 29.09
CA ASN A 89 -1.19 10.58 28.95
C ASN A 89 -2.04 10.89 30.19
N ASP A 90 -2.63 9.90 30.82
CA ASP A 90 -3.42 10.09 32.06
C ASP A 90 -2.54 10.64 33.19
N VAL A 91 -1.30 10.15 33.31
CA VAL A 91 -0.31 10.68 34.26
C VAL A 91 0.07 12.12 33.91
N ILE A 92 0.36 12.41 32.64
CA ILE A 92 0.71 13.75 32.16
C ILE A 92 -0.43 14.75 32.46
N VAL A 93 -1.68 14.37 32.19
CA VAL A 93 -2.86 15.22 32.46
C VAL A 93 -2.99 15.51 33.96
N LEU A 94 -2.78 14.49 34.81
CA LEU A 94 -2.82 14.66 36.26
C LEU A 94 -1.69 15.55 36.77
N ALA A 95 -0.46 15.36 36.26
CA ALA A 95 0.71 16.15 36.60
C ALA A 95 0.55 17.63 36.22
N ASP A 96 0.04 17.91 35.03
CA ASP A 96 -0.25 19.28 34.58
C ASP A 96 -1.32 19.97 35.42
N ALA A 97 -2.38 19.23 35.81
CA ALA A 97 -3.42 19.76 36.67
C ALA A 97 -2.85 20.19 38.04
N ALA A 98 -1.86 19.45 38.55
CA ALA A 98 -1.13 19.75 39.77
C ALA A 98 0.02 20.77 39.60
N LYS A 99 0.27 21.26 38.37
CA LYS A 99 1.37 22.18 38.02
C LYS A 99 2.78 21.60 38.22
N LEU A 100 2.95 20.32 37.94
CA LEU A 100 4.28 19.77 37.69
C LEU A 100 4.79 20.22 36.32
N ASP A 101 6.09 20.39 36.20
CA ASP A 101 6.78 20.69 34.96
C ASP A 101 7.05 19.39 34.18
N VAL A 102 6.08 18.99 33.38
CA VAL A 102 6.12 17.76 32.56
C VAL A 102 5.89 18.03 31.06
N GLU A 103 6.12 19.27 30.61
CA GLU A 103 5.98 19.65 29.19
C GLU A 103 6.87 18.78 28.29
N TRP A 104 8.10 18.51 28.70
CA TRP A 104 9.03 17.62 28.00
C TRP A 104 8.50 16.18 27.84
N LEU A 105 7.72 15.68 28.82
CA LEU A 105 7.14 14.34 28.75
C LEU A 105 5.93 14.32 27.83
N ARG A 106 5.15 15.41 27.83
CA ARG A 106 4.05 15.64 26.89
C ARG A 106 4.56 15.64 25.45
N ASP A 107 5.59 16.42 25.16
CA ASP A 107 6.16 16.52 23.82
C ASP A 107 6.67 15.16 23.32
N HIS A 108 7.40 14.44 24.19
CA HIS A 108 7.90 13.11 23.84
C HIS A 108 6.79 12.08 23.64
N HIS A 109 5.76 12.10 24.50
CA HIS A 109 4.58 11.25 24.33
C HIS A 109 3.86 11.53 23.01
N ASP A 110 3.71 12.80 22.64
CA ASP A 110 2.99 13.22 21.44
C ASP A 110 3.72 12.79 20.17
N GLU A 111 5.05 12.91 20.15
CA GLU A 111 5.90 12.38 19.07
C GLU A 111 5.74 10.86 18.91
N ILE A 112 5.83 10.10 20.00
CA ILE A 112 5.67 8.63 19.96
C ILE A 112 4.25 8.26 19.48
N ARG A 113 3.23 8.98 19.95
CA ARG A 113 1.84 8.76 19.57
C ARG A 113 1.64 8.96 18.08
N GLU A 114 2.14 10.05 17.51
CA GLU A 114 2.06 10.32 16.07
C GLU A 114 2.69 9.17 15.28
N ILE A 115 3.88 8.70 15.69
CA ILE A 115 4.55 7.62 14.98
C ILE A 115 3.72 6.32 15.03
N ILE A 116 3.22 5.95 16.21
CA ILE A 116 2.52 4.68 16.42
C ILE A 116 1.10 4.68 15.82
N VAL A 117 0.38 5.79 15.97
CA VAL A 117 -1.03 5.88 15.57
C VAL A 117 -1.16 6.23 14.10
N ASP A 118 -0.29 7.11 13.59
CA ASP A 118 -0.45 7.67 12.24
C ASP A 118 0.60 7.11 11.28
N ASN A 119 1.89 7.25 11.59
CA ASN A 119 2.95 6.94 10.61
C ASN A 119 3.13 5.44 10.35
N ILE A 120 3.07 4.57 11.37
CA ILE A 120 3.24 3.12 11.19
C ILE A 120 2.10 2.53 10.33
N PRO A 121 0.81 2.78 10.62
CA PRO A 121 -0.28 2.31 9.77
C PRO A 121 -0.18 2.89 8.36
N TYR A 122 0.06 4.19 8.23
CA TYR A 122 0.19 4.84 6.94
C TYR A 122 1.32 4.23 6.09
N TYR A 123 2.49 3.98 6.68
CA TYR A 123 3.60 3.33 6.00
C TYR A 123 3.25 1.91 5.53
N LYS A 124 2.51 1.16 6.34
CA LYS A 124 2.06 -0.19 5.99
C LYS A 124 1.13 -0.17 4.77
N ASP A 125 0.19 0.76 4.75
CA ASP A 125 -0.75 0.93 3.64
C ASP A 125 0.00 1.35 2.37
N LEU A 126 0.89 2.35 2.48
CA LEU A 126 1.73 2.82 1.38
C LEU A 126 2.58 1.68 0.77
N LYS A 127 3.15 0.82 1.63
CA LYS A 127 3.92 -0.34 1.20
C LYS A 127 3.07 -1.35 0.43
N SER A 128 1.83 -1.58 0.87
CA SER A 128 0.88 -2.46 0.19
C SER A 128 0.49 -1.90 -1.18
N ASP A 129 0.15 -0.61 -1.24
CA ASP A 129 -0.23 0.06 -2.49
C ASP A 129 0.90 0.10 -3.51
N LEU A 130 2.14 0.30 -3.05
CA LEU A 130 3.32 0.24 -3.90
C LEU A 130 3.51 -1.17 -4.50
N ALA A 131 3.33 -2.23 -3.69
CA ALA A 131 3.44 -3.60 -4.16
C ALA A 131 2.36 -3.92 -5.22
N ASN A 132 1.11 -3.56 -4.94
CA ASN A 132 -0.02 -3.77 -5.85
C ASN A 132 0.17 -3.01 -7.18
N SER A 133 0.59 -1.75 -7.09
CA SER A 133 0.83 -0.91 -8.27
C SER A 133 1.98 -1.45 -9.13
N THR A 134 3.03 -1.97 -8.48
CA THR A 134 4.17 -2.58 -9.17
C THR A 134 3.76 -3.85 -9.92
N GLU A 135 2.93 -4.69 -9.31
CA GLU A 135 2.39 -5.89 -9.95
C GLU A 135 1.47 -5.54 -11.13
N LEU A 136 0.56 -4.58 -10.95
CA LEU A 136 -0.33 -4.11 -12.01
C LEU A 136 0.43 -3.51 -13.19
N LEU A 137 1.51 -2.77 -12.93
CA LEU A 137 2.38 -2.23 -13.96
C LEU A 137 3.03 -3.37 -14.78
N LYS A 138 3.55 -4.40 -14.10
CA LYS A 138 4.19 -5.55 -14.76
C LYS A 138 3.21 -6.33 -15.63
N SER A 139 2.00 -6.61 -15.12
CA SER A 139 0.97 -7.35 -15.86
C SER A 139 0.46 -6.54 -17.06
N THR A 140 0.21 -5.25 -16.88
CA THR A 140 -0.23 -4.34 -17.95
C THR A 140 0.83 -4.23 -19.04
N LYS A 141 2.10 -4.09 -18.68
CA LYS A 141 3.22 -4.07 -19.64
C LYS A 141 3.29 -5.35 -20.46
N THR A 142 3.17 -6.50 -19.81
CA THR A 142 3.18 -7.82 -20.48
C THR A 142 2.01 -7.97 -21.44
N SER A 143 0.79 -7.57 -21.02
CA SER A 143 -0.40 -7.58 -21.86
C SER A 143 -0.24 -6.65 -23.08
N LEU A 144 0.31 -5.46 -22.88
CA LEU A 144 0.59 -4.51 -23.97
C LEU A 144 1.57 -5.10 -24.99
N ASP A 145 2.65 -5.73 -24.55
CA ASP A 145 3.64 -6.32 -25.44
C ASP A 145 3.05 -7.52 -26.22
N ASN A 146 2.19 -8.32 -25.59
CA ASN A 146 1.43 -9.36 -26.29
C ASN A 146 0.49 -8.78 -27.37
N LYS A 147 -0.26 -7.71 -27.06
CA LYS A 147 -1.13 -7.04 -28.04
C LYS A 147 -0.34 -6.42 -29.19
N LYS A 148 0.85 -5.88 -28.93
CA LYS A 148 1.74 -5.38 -29.99
C LYS A 148 2.19 -6.51 -30.92
N LEU A 149 2.51 -7.67 -30.36
CA LEU A 149 2.91 -8.85 -31.15
C LEU A 149 1.75 -9.35 -32.01
N GLU A 150 0.54 -9.47 -31.45
CA GLU A 150 -0.66 -9.85 -32.18
C GLU A 150 -0.98 -8.90 -33.32
N ARG A 151 -0.87 -7.58 -33.07
CA ARG A 151 -1.03 -6.55 -34.11
C ARG A 151 -0.05 -6.74 -35.26
N LEU A 152 1.21 -7.09 -34.98
CA LEU A 152 2.21 -7.33 -36.04
C LEU A 152 1.87 -8.56 -36.89
N LYS A 153 1.32 -9.63 -36.28
CA LYS A 153 0.87 -10.82 -37.01
C LYS A 153 -0.29 -10.49 -37.94
N LEU A 154 -1.34 -9.84 -37.41
CA LEU A 154 -2.49 -9.42 -38.21
C LEU A 154 -2.09 -8.46 -39.35
N GLN A 155 -1.12 -7.57 -39.11
CA GLN A 155 -0.61 -6.69 -40.15
C GLN A 155 0.13 -7.44 -41.27
N ALA A 156 0.79 -8.57 -40.96
CA ALA A 156 1.40 -9.41 -41.98
C ALA A 156 0.35 -10.16 -42.80
N GLU A 157 -0.69 -10.69 -42.15
CA GLU A 157 -1.81 -11.37 -42.81
C GLU A 157 -2.56 -10.42 -43.76
N LEU A 158 -2.84 -9.18 -43.33
CA LEU A 158 -3.46 -8.17 -44.19
C LEU A 158 -2.66 -7.92 -45.47
N ARG A 159 -1.33 -7.80 -45.36
CA ARG A 159 -0.47 -7.61 -46.55
C ARG A 159 -0.52 -8.79 -47.52
N MET A 160 -0.65 -10.01 -47.01
CA MET A 160 -0.77 -11.20 -47.85
C MET A 160 -2.10 -11.18 -48.61
N LEU A 161 -3.21 -10.85 -47.93
CA LEU A 161 -4.50 -10.68 -48.58
C LEU A 161 -4.49 -9.56 -49.62
N ASP A 162 -3.86 -8.42 -49.33
CA ASP A 162 -3.73 -7.32 -50.30
C ASP A 162 -3.01 -7.79 -51.58
N CYS A 163 -1.95 -8.59 -51.46
CA CYS A 163 -1.26 -9.17 -52.63
C CYS A 163 -2.15 -10.15 -53.42
N GLU A 164 -2.99 -10.93 -52.73
CA GLU A 164 -3.94 -11.84 -53.38
C GLU A 164 -4.99 -11.06 -54.17
N ILE A 165 -5.54 -9.98 -53.59
CA ILE A 165 -6.49 -9.09 -54.26
C ILE A 165 -5.86 -8.47 -55.51
N GLU A 166 -4.65 -7.91 -55.40
CA GLU A 166 -3.95 -7.32 -56.55
C GLU A 166 -3.74 -8.33 -57.69
N ASN A 167 -3.44 -9.59 -57.36
CA ASN A 167 -3.29 -10.65 -58.34
C ASN A 167 -4.62 -11.02 -59.02
N GLU A 168 -5.71 -11.14 -58.25
CA GLU A 168 -7.04 -11.40 -58.80
C GLU A 168 -7.54 -10.24 -59.69
N GLU A 169 -7.29 -8.99 -59.29
CA GLU A 169 -7.59 -7.80 -60.10
C GLU A 169 -6.82 -7.82 -61.43
N CYS A 170 -5.54 -8.19 -61.42
CA CYS A 170 -4.74 -8.33 -62.64
C CYS A 170 -5.32 -9.42 -63.58
N GLN A 171 -5.75 -10.56 -63.03
CA GLN A 171 -6.39 -11.62 -63.81
C GLN A 171 -7.73 -11.16 -64.41
N LEU A 172 -8.56 -10.46 -63.63
CA LEU A 172 -9.82 -9.89 -64.10
C LEU A 172 -9.61 -8.90 -65.24
N GLN A 173 -8.60 -8.03 -65.15
CA GLN A 173 -8.24 -7.13 -66.25
C GLN A 173 -7.88 -7.88 -67.53
N HIS A 174 -7.07 -8.94 -67.43
CA HIS A 174 -6.72 -9.77 -68.57
C HIS A 174 -7.96 -10.43 -69.20
N ILE A 175 -8.81 -11.06 -68.38
CA ILE A 175 -10.06 -11.69 -68.84
C ILE A 175 -10.97 -10.66 -69.51
N THR A 176 -11.10 -9.47 -68.93
CA THR A 176 -11.92 -8.38 -69.50
C THR A 176 -11.43 -7.98 -70.90
N LYS A 177 -10.11 -7.83 -71.08
CA LYS A 177 -9.51 -7.52 -72.38
C LYS A 177 -9.82 -8.61 -73.42
N THR A 178 -9.58 -9.88 -73.07
CA THR A 178 -9.87 -11.01 -73.97
C THR A 178 -11.35 -11.12 -74.33
N MET A 179 -12.27 -10.81 -73.41
CA MET A 179 -13.71 -10.77 -73.68
C MET A 179 -14.06 -9.72 -74.74
N GLU A 180 -13.47 -8.52 -74.66
CA GLU A 180 -13.70 -7.45 -75.63
C GLU A 180 -13.16 -7.81 -77.03
N GLU A 181 -11.98 -8.44 -77.10
CA GLU A 181 -11.42 -8.96 -78.35
C GLU A 181 -12.34 -10.00 -79.00
N LEU A 182 -12.86 -10.95 -78.21
CA LEU A 182 -13.82 -11.95 -78.70
C LEU A 182 -15.16 -11.35 -79.15
N LYS A 183 -15.66 -10.32 -78.44
CA LYS A 183 -16.89 -9.60 -78.86
C LYS A 183 -16.70 -8.90 -80.20
N GLU A 184 -15.52 -8.31 -80.43
CA GLU A 184 -15.19 -7.66 -81.70
C GLU A 184 -15.11 -8.71 -82.84
N GLU A 185 -14.43 -9.83 -82.63
CA GLU A 185 -14.38 -10.90 -83.63
C GLU A 185 -15.76 -11.49 -83.93
N LYS A 186 -16.59 -11.70 -82.89
CA LYS A 186 -17.99 -12.11 -83.08
C LYS A 186 -18.74 -11.13 -83.99
N ARG A 187 -18.62 -9.82 -83.75
CA ARG A 187 -19.26 -8.78 -84.59
C ARG A 187 -18.78 -8.88 -86.03
N LYS A 188 -17.47 -8.97 -86.28
CA LYS A 188 -16.89 -9.13 -87.63
C LYS A 188 -17.42 -10.37 -88.36
N VAL A 189 -17.43 -11.53 -87.69
CA VAL A 189 -17.94 -12.78 -88.26
C VAL A 189 -19.44 -12.67 -88.58
N GLN A 190 -20.22 -12.09 -87.67
CA GLN A 190 -21.66 -11.89 -87.86
C GLN A 190 -21.96 -10.97 -89.06
N SER A 191 -21.21 -9.88 -89.23
CA SER A 191 -21.32 -9.00 -90.41
C SER A 191 -20.97 -9.72 -91.71
N LYS A 192 -19.91 -10.56 -91.73
CA LYS A 192 -19.56 -11.38 -92.91
C LYS A 192 -20.70 -12.34 -93.27
N LEU A 193 -21.26 -13.05 -92.29
CA LEU A 193 -22.39 -13.97 -92.49
C LEU A 193 -23.61 -13.26 -93.10
N GLN A 194 -23.97 -12.08 -92.59
CA GLN A 194 -25.05 -11.27 -93.14
C GLN A 194 -24.79 -10.88 -94.60
N GLN A 195 -23.56 -10.45 -94.91
CA GLN A 195 -23.17 -10.10 -96.27
C GLN A 195 -23.30 -11.30 -97.24
N TYR A 196 -22.89 -12.50 -96.80
CA TYR A 196 -23.06 -13.73 -97.58
C TYR A 196 -24.55 -14.04 -97.84
N HIS A 197 -25.40 -13.89 -96.83
CA HIS A 197 -26.85 -14.12 -96.96
C HIS A 197 -27.50 -13.15 -97.97
N CYS A 198 -27.17 -11.86 -97.90
CA CYS A 198 -27.66 -10.87 -98.87
C CYS A 198 -27.19 -11.18 -100.31
N ARG A 199 -25.96 -11.70 -100.47
CA ARG A 199 -25.42 -12.10 -101.79
C ARG A 199 -26.05 -13.39 -102.33
N SER A 200 -26.30 -14.39 -101.48
CA SER A 200 -26.90 -15.66 -101.92
C SER A 200 -28.40 -15.51 -102.25
N ALA A 201 -29.13 -14.65 -101.53
CA ALA A 201 -30.52 -14.32 -101.84
C ALA A 201 -30.67 -13.53 -103.17
N GLY A 202 -29.63 -12.84 -103.63
CA GLY A 202 -29.58 -12.17 -104.93
C GLY A 202 -29.29 -13.09 -106.12
N HIS A 203 -28.85 -14.34 -105.88
CA HIS A 203 -28.53 -15.30 -106.94
C HIS A 203 -29.59 -16.40 -107.06
N GLY A 204 -30.75 -16.04 -107.63
CA GLY A 204 -31.66 -17.00 -108.26
C GLY A 204 -31.11 -17.63 -109.56
N LEU A 205 -29.80 -17.82 -109.69
CA LEU A 205 -29.12 -18.19 -110.94
C LEU A 205 -27.96 -19.17 -110.76
N LEU A 206 -28.12 -20.20 -109.94
CA LEU A 206 -27.28 -21.41 -110.06
C LEU A 206 -28.20 -22.60 -110.34
N LYS A 207 -28.52 -22.76 -111.64
CA LYS A 207 -29.11 -23.97 -112.21
C LYS A 207 -28.03 -25.06 -112.28
N LYS A 208 -28.45 -26.27 -111.90
CA LYS A 208 -27.91 -27.62 -112.17
C LYS A 208 -26.44 -27.75 -112.52
#